data_AF-A0A8R1W601-F1
#
_entry.id   AF-A0A8R1W601-F1
#
_cell.length_a   1.000
_cell.length_b   1.000
_cell.length_c   1.000
_cell.angle_alpha   90.00
_cell.angle_beta   90.00
_cell.angle_gamma   90.00
#
_symmetry.space_group_name_H-M   'P 1'
#
loop_
_entity.id
_entity.type
_entity.pdbx_description
1 polymer ?
#
loop_
_entity_poly.entity_id
_entity_poly.type
_entity_poly.pdbx_seq_one_letter_code
_entity_poly.pdbx_strand_id
1 'polypeptide(L)'
;MVKDHESWSIMSPTGAPALPPRKLSQTNRPQSVEPIATKLLNPLLEPSCIEEAEWYWGDITRDDVQEKLTDTPDGTFLVRNASNKAGEYTLTLRKGGTNKLIKIYHKNEKFGFSEPYNFSSVIDLVNHYRKVSLSQYNATLDVKLLYPVSRFQQDEEFGTWKSLNVDVVWMRLIEVLKDILKKSISYEELSKEFQSITADILVMRMGLQQYQEVNRMFEDQLRVHDKFLKKAERHEADNLVKNIEIVKKRIKLLLEGKAALEEKLFFQVDYSQTLERQMYKLKSEGAILTRQKDKSVRWLLTHGVAYEAIHRVLNGTDWNTCKPEDIQLAQNLSHLDESTWLLQSCSRADAERMLNGKRNGTFLIRPSRTGQSALSIVCNGVVNHCIVYRTPKGFGFAEPYNIYSSLKDLVMHYSQTSLEEHNDSLTITLAYPVLADNDKK
;
A
#
# COMPACT_ATOMS: atom_id res chain seq x y z
N MET A 1 -10.22 31.84 -10.05
CA MET A 1 -10.85 31.06 -11.13
C MET A 1 -10.39 29.61 -10.96
N VAL A 2 -11.30 28.78 -10.48
CA VAL A 2 -11.12 27.34 -10.29
C VAL A 2 -11.04 26.70 -11.68
N LYS A 3 -10.08 25.79 -11.90
CA LYS A 3 -10.13 24.84 -13.00
C LYS A 3 -10.13 23.44 -12.43
N ASP A 4 -11.14 22.71 -12.87
CA ASP A 4 -11.55 21.39 -12.44
C ASP A 4 -10.45 20.35 -12.68
N HIS A 5 -10.20 19.50 -11.68
CA HIS A 5 -9.46 18.26 -11.86
C HIS A 5 -10.42 17.21 -12.40
N GLU A 6 -10.33 16.95 -13.70
CA GLU A 6 -11.03 15.85 -14.35
C GLU A 6 -10.54 14.49 -13.86
N SER A 7 -11.52 13.62 -13.71
CA SER A 7 -11.50 12.27 -13.19
C SER A 7 -10.86 11.31 -14.21
N TRP A 8 -10.00 10.43 -13.72
CA TRP A 8 -9.32 9.42 -14.51
C TRP A 8 -10.30 8.33 -14.95
N SER A 9 -10.79 8.43 -16.19
CA SER A 9 -11.38 7.31 -16.92
C SER A 9 -10.47 6.97 -18.08
N ILE A 10 -9.83 5.79 -18.06
CA ILE A 10 -9.11 5.25 -19.22
C ILE A 10 -9.64 3.87 -19.56
N MET A 11 -10.13 3.79 -20.79
CA MET A 11 -10.61 2.64 -21.54
C MET A 11 -9.53 1.56 -21.70
N SER A 12 -9.96 0.30 -21.63
CA SER A 12 -9.17 -0.88 -21.96
C SER A 12 -9.00 -1.03 -23.48
N PRO A 13 -7.83 -1.43 -23.99
CA PRO A 13 -7.73 -2.03 -25.32
C PRO A 13 -7.65 -3.56 -25.25
N THR A 14 -8.44 -4.15 -26.11
CA THR A 14 -8.55 -5.55 -26.53
C THR A 14 -7.20 -6.20 -26.90
N GLY A 15 -7.04 -7.47 -26.52
CA GLY A 15 -5.85 -8.27 -26.76
C GLY A 15 -5.71 -8.89 -28.17
N ALA A 16 -4.52 -9.42 -28.42
CA ALA A 16 -4.19 -10.37 -29.49
C ALA A 16 -2.87 -11.13 -29.11
N PRO A 17 -2.49 -12.25 -29.77
CA PRO A 17 -2.43 -13.58 -29.18
C PRO A 17 -1.02 -14.08 -28.81
N ALA A 18 -0.97 -15.08 -27.92
CA ALA A 18 0.26 -15.73 -27.47
C ALA A 18 0.81 -16.74 -28.49
N LEU A 19 2.13 -16.70 -28.72
CA LEU A 19 2.89 -17.71 -29.46
C LEU A 19 3.43 -18.80 -28.51
N PRO A 20 3.61 -20.05 -28.98
CA PRO A 20 3.93 -21.20 -28.11
C PRO A 20 5.43 -21.27 -27.77
N PRO A 21 5.82 -21.81 -26.61
CA PRO A 21 7.23 -22.01 -26.28
C PRO A 21 7.81 -23.24 -27.00
N ARG A 22 8.95 -23.02 -27.64
CA ARG A 22 9.80 -24.02 -28.31
C ARG A 22 10.54 -24.85 -27.25
N LYS A 23 10.49 -26.19 -27.37
CA LYS A 23 11.26 -27.13 -26.54
C LYS A 23 12.77 -26.93 -26.76
N LEU A 24 13.53 -26.80 -25.68
CA LEU A 24 14.97 -27.01 -25.68
C LEU A 24 15.33 -28.11 -24.68
N SER A 25 16.12 -29.03 -25.21
CA SER A 25 16.50 -30.33 -24.66
C SER A 25 17.48 -30.19 -23.50
N GLN A 26 17.38 -31.13 -22.55
CA GLN A 26 18.32 -31.35 -21.46
C GLN A 26 19.75 -31.59 -22.00
N THR A 27 20.75 -31.00 -21.34
CA THR A 27 21.96 -31.73 -20.88
C THR A 27 22.74 -30.93 -19.83
N ASN A 28 23.11 -31.65 -18.77
CA ASN A 28 24.28 -31.50 -17.88
C ASN A 28 24.33 -30.39 -16.80
N ARG A 29 24.23 -30.87 -15.55
CA ARG A 29 24.83 -30.32 -14.31
C ARG A 29 26.36 -30.16 -14.46
N PRO A 30 26.98 -29.18 -13.77
CA PRO A 30 27.50 -29.47 -12.43
C PRO A 30 27.38 -28.35 -11.38
N GLN A 31 27.27 -28.85 -10.14
CA GLN A 31 27.72 -28.36 -8.83
C GLN A 31 27.56 -26.90 -8.38
N SER A 32 26.97 -26.84 -7.18
CA SER A 32 26.70 -25.74 -6.26
C SER A 32 27.94 -24.97 -5.81
N VAL A 33 27.82 -23.65 -5.82
CA VAL A 33 28.63 -22.74 -5.01
C VAL A 33 27.65 -21.87 -4.22
N GLU A 34 27.59 -22.05 -2.90
CA GLU A 34 26.85 -21.18 -2.00
C GLU A 34 27.61 -19.86 -1.79
N PRO A 35 26.94 -18.70 -1.69
CA PRO A 35 27.45 -17.56 -0.97
C PRO A 35 26.95 -17.60 0.49
N ILE A 36 27.93 -17.54 1.39
CA ILE A 36 27.79 -17.42 2.84
C ILE A 36 27.22 -16.04 3.19
N ALA A 37 26.06 -16.00 3.85
CA ALA A 37 25.77 -15.20 5.05
C ALA A 37 24.25 -15.12 5.31
N THR A 38 23.76 -15.91 6.26
CA THR A 38 22.84 -15.51 7.35
C THR A 38 22.54 -16.74 8.20
N LYS A 39 23.51 -17.13 9.03
CA LYS A 39 23.25 -17.94 10.22
C LYS A 39 22.61 -17.02 11.25
N LEU A 40 21.29 -17.12 11.39
CA LEU A 40 20.53 -16.91 12.63
C LEU A 40 19.13 -17.51 12.40
N LEU A 41 19.06 -18.85 12.34
CA LEU A 41 17.80 -19.56 12.45
C LEU A 41 17.71 -20.08 13.89
N ASN A 42 16.93 -19.39 14.73
CA ASN A 42 16.38 -20.03 15.92
C ASN A 42 15.44 -21.15 15.43
N PRO A 43 15.44 -22.35 16.04
CA PRO A 43 14.44 -23.35 15.72
C PRO A 43 13.07 -22.78 16.10
N LEU A 44 12.22 -22.57 15.10
CA LEU A 44 10.82 -22.15 15.25
C LEU A 44 10.15 -23.02 16.32
N LEU A 45 9.77 -22.44 17.45
CA LEU A 45 8.74 -23.03 18.30
C LEU A 45 7.48 -23.14 17.43
N GLU A 46 7.00 -24.36 17.20
CA GLU A 46 5.67 -24.54 16.61
C GLU A 46 4.65 -23.87 17.55
N PRO A 47 3.77 -22.99 17.04
CA PRO A 47 2.82 -22.27 17.87
C PRO A 47 1.93 -23.29 18.59
N SER A 48 1.84 -23.19 19.91
CA SER A 48 1.07 -24.13 20.73
C SER A 48 -0.44 -23.86 20.64
N CYS A 49 -0.79 -22.63 20.26
CA CYS A 49 -2.16 -22.20 19.97
C CYS A 49 -2.20 -21.27 18.76
N ILE A 50 -3.39 -21.07 18.18
CA ILE A 50 -3.55 -20.28 16.95
C ILE A 50 -3.22 -18.80 17.21
N GLU A 51 -3.42 -18.33 18.44
CA GLU A 51 -3.10 -16.99 18.90
C GLU A 51 -1.60 -16.70 18.89
N GLU A 52 -0.73 -17.71 18.88
CA GLU A 52 0.74 -17.56 18.77
C GLU A 52 1.24 -17.60 17.32
N ALA A 53 0.39 -18.02 16.38
CA ALA A 53 0.79 -18.17 15.00
C ALA A 53 1.04 -16.82 14.32
N GLU A 54 2.22 -16.65 13.71
CA GLU A 54 2.61 -15.44 12.98
C GLU A 54 1.62 -15.04 11.88
N TRP A 55 0.99 -16.01 11.23
CA TRP A 55 0.10 -15.82 10.09
C TRP A 55 -1.37 -15.62 10.50
N TYR A 56 -1.67 -15.63 11.80
CA TYR A 56 -3.02 -15.44 12.32
C TYR A 56 -3.25 -13.98 12.74
N TRP A 57 -4.16 -13.32 12.02
CA TRP A 57 -4.41 -11.88 12.13
C TRP A 57 -5.71 -11.51 12.88
N GLY A 58 -6.41 -12.49 13.46
CA GLY A 58 -7.66 -12.24 14.21
C GLY A 58 -8.71 -11.48 13.39
N ASP A 59 -9.30 -10.43 13.97
CA ASP A 59 -10.39 -9.63 13.38
C ASP A 59 -9.94 -8.55 12.40
N ILE A 60 -8.93 -8.84 11.57
CA ILE A 60 -8.48 -7.93 10.51
C ILE A 60 -9.55 -7.76 9.40
N THR A 61 -9.69 -6.54 8.88
CA THR A 61 -10.67 -6.24 7.82
C THR A 61 -10.26 -6.82 6.48
N ARG A 62 -11.22 -6.93 5.54
CA ARG A 62 -10.93 -7.41 4.19
C ARG A 62 -9.99 -6.47 3.43
N ASP A 63 -10.11 -5.16 3.67
CA ASP A 63 -9.32 -4.14 2.98
C ASP A 63 -7.86 -4.18 3.45
N ASP A 64 -7.63 -4.33 4.77
CA ASP A 64 -6.28 -4.47 5.32
C ASP A 64 -5.57 -5.74 4.79
N VAL A 65 -6.32 -6.83 4.63
CA VAL A 65 -5.81 -8.08 4.04
C VAL A 65 -5.43 -7.89 2.58
N GLN A 66 -6.26 -7.14 1.84
CA GLN A 66 -5.98 -6.82 0.45
C GLN A 66 -4.73 -5.97 0.32
N GLU A 67 -4.55 -4.94 1.15
CA GLU A 67 -3.33 -4.13 1.22
C GLU A 67 -2.10 -5.00 1.49
N LYS A 68 -2.17 -5.88 2.48
CA LYS A 68 -1.05 -6.75 2.89
C LYS A 68 -0.63 -7.79 1.86
N LEU A 69 -1.54 -8.23 1.00
CA LEU A 69 -1.29 -9.20 -0.07
C LEU A 69 -1.08 -8.54 -1.45
N THR A 70 -1.09 -7.21 -1.53
CA THR A 70 -0.83 -6.48 -2.77
C THR A 70 0.65 -6.57 -3.11
N ASP A 71 0.97 -6.82 -4.39
CA ASP A 71 2.32 -6.98 -4.92
C ASP A 71 3.18 -8.10 -4.27
N THR A 72 2.56 -9.04 -3.55
CA THR A 72 3.27 -10.19 -2.96
C THR A 72 3.35 -11.36 -3.94
N PRO A 73 4.38 -12.23 -3.82
CA PRO A 73 4.50 -13.43 -4.67
C PRO A 73 3.37 -14.44 -4.44
N ASP A 74 3.23 -15.38 -5.39
CA ASP A 74 2.32 -16.51 -5.26
C ASP A 74 2.72 -17.40 -4.07
N GLY A 75 1.72 -17.86 -3.32
CA GLY A 75 1.95 -18.63 -2.09
C GLY A 75 2.01 -17.78 -0.81
N THR A 76 1.91 -16.45 -0.92
CA THR A 76 1.75 -15.57 0.24
C THR A 76 0.35 -15.70 0.85
N PHE A 77 0.27 -15.84 2.18
CA PHE A 77 -1.00 -16.14 2.84
C PHE A 77 -1.11 -15.59 4.27
N LEU A 78 -2.35 -15.47 4.74
CA LEU A 78 -2.70 -15.22 6.15
C LEU A 78 -4.06 -15.83 6.50
N VAL A 79 -4.32 -16.02 7.79
CA VAL A 79 -5.61 -16.48 8.32
C VAL A 79 -6.22 -15.43 9.22
N ARG A 80 -7.53 -15.20 9.09
CA ARG A 80 -8.31 -14.25 9.88
C ARG A 80 -9.63 -14.85 10.34
N ASN A 81 -10.30 -14.18 11.28
CA ASN A 81 -11.65 -14.51 11.69
C ASN A 81 -12.65 -14.25 10.55
N ALA A 82 -13.63 -15.15 10.41
CA ALA A 82 -14.71 -14.98 9.46
C ALA A 82 -15.68 -13.90 9.94
N SER A 83 -16.06 -13.00 9.03
CA SER A 83 -16.89 -11.83 9.37
C SER A 83 -18.33 -12.15 9.79
N ASN A 84 -18.82 -13.37 9.53
CA ASN A 84 -20.24 -13.68 9.66
C ASN A 84 -20.58 -14.68 10.78
N LYS A 85 -19.59 -15.31 11.45
CA LYS A 85 -19.81 -16.28 12.54
C LYS A 85 -18.59 -16.39 13.47
N ALA A 86 -18.83 -16.37 14.78
CA ALA A 86 -17.82 -16.66 15.79
C ALA A 86 -17.33 -18.12 15.65
N GLY A 87 -16.01 -18.31 15.54
CA GLY A 87 -15.37 -19.63 15.47
C GLY A 87 -15.13 -20.19 14.06
N GLU A 88 -15.44 -19.44 13.00
CA GLU A 88 -15.06 -19.77 11.62
C GLU A 88 -13.83 -18.95 11.18
N TYR A 89 -12.92 -19.55 10.40
CA TYR A 89 -11.71 -18.88 9.92
C TYR A 89 -11.72 -18.73 8.40
N THR A 90 -11.02 -17.72 7.90
CA THR A 90 -10.79 -17.50 6.47
C THR A 90 -9.30 -17.45 6.18
N LEU A 91 -8.83 -18.36 5.33
CA LEU A 91 -7.49 -18.32 4.74
C LEU A 91 -7.55 -17.44 3.48
N THR A 92 -6.67 -16.44 3.39
CA THR A 92 -6.50 -15.66 2.17
C THR A 92 -5.13 -15.95 1.57
N LEU A 93 -5.09 -16.32 0.30
CA LEU A 93 -3.91 -16.79 -0.42
C LEU A 93 -3.71 -16.02 -1.72
N ARG A 94 -2.47 -15.58 -2.00
CA ARG A 94 -2.09 -14.99 -3.27
C ARG A 94 -1.78 -16.06 -4.31
N LYS A 95 -2.47 -16.01 -5.46
CA LYS A 95 -2.22 -16.89 -6.61
C LYS A 95 -2.58 -16.19 -7.92
N GLY A 96 -1.67 -16.20 -8.89
CA GLY A 96 -1.85 -15.63 -10.22
C GLY A 96 -2.17 -14.14 -10.16
N GLY A 97 -1.54 -13.42 -9.22
CA GLY A 97 -1.78 -11.98 -9.01
C GLY A 97 -3.12 -11.62 -8.38
N THR A 98 -3.92 -12.60 -7.92
CA THR A 98 -5.22 -12.36 -7.26
C THR A 98 -5.27 -13.00 -5.87
N ASN A 99 -6.09 -12.43 -4.99
CA ASN A 99 -6.32 -12.97 -3.66
C ASN A 99 -7.46 -14.00 -3.72
N LYS A 100 -7.20 -15.21 -3.23
CA LYS A 100 -8.17 -16.31 -3.13
C LYS A 100 -8.59 -16.47 -1.69
N LEU A 101 -9.88 -16.33 -1.42
CA LEU A 101 -10.46 -16.51 -0.09
C LEU A 101 -10.96 -17.94 0.04
N ILE A 102 -10.47 -18.65 1.05
CA ILE A 102 -10.81 -20.06 1.32
C ILE A 102 -11.38 -20.13 2.74
N LYS A 103 -12.62 -20.60 2.85
CA LYS A 103 -13.28 -20.79 4.13
C LYS A 103 -12.74 -22.05 4.82
N ILE A 104 -12.37 -21.93 6.08
CA ILE A 104 -12.02 -23.06 6.95
C ILE A 104 -13.25 -23.41 7.77
N TYR A 105 -13.77 -24.61 7.55
CA TYR A 105 -14.92 -25.14 8.28
C TYR A 105 -14.48 -25.88 9.52
N HIS A 106 -15.34 -25.86 10.54
CA HIS A 106 -15.16 -26.57 11.80
C HIS A 106 -16.43 -27.38 12.13
N LYS A 107 -16.28 -28.69 12.31
CA LYS A 107 -17.36 -29.62 12.68
C LYS A 107 -16.78 -30.85 13.38
N ASN A 108 -17.39 -31.28 14.48
CA ASN A 108 -16.94 -32.43 15.28
C ASN A 108 -15.45 -32.35 15.69
N GLU A 109 -15.00 -31.18 16.16
CA GLU A 109 -13.61 -30.92 16.58
C GLU A 109 -12.56 -31.11 15.47
N LYS A 110 -12.99 -31.13 14.20
CA LYS A 110 -12.10 -31.21 13.05
C LYS A 110 -12.27 -30.02 12.11
N PHE A 111 -11.17 -29.66 11.47
CA PHE A 111 -11.03 -28.55 10.54
C PHE A 111 -10.72 -29.04 9.12
N GLY A 112 -11.17 -28.26 8.12
CA GLY A 112 -10.86 -28.53 6.71
C GLY A 112 -11.50 -27.53 5.76
N PHE A 113 -11.10 -27.60 4.48
CA PHE A 113 -11.70 -26.78 3.41
C PHE A 113 -12.96 -27.42 2.81
N SER A 114 -13.04 -28.75 2.81
CA SER A 114 -14.18 -29.55 2.34
C SER A 114 -14.30 -30.83 3.17
N GLU A 115 -15.49 -31.46 3.18
CA GLU A 115 -15.66 -32.78 3.81
C GLU A 115 -14.90 -33.87 3.03
N PRO A 116 -14.27 -34.87 3.70
CA PRO A 116 -14.18 -35.04 5.16
C PRO A 116 -13.14 -34.11 5.82
N TYR A 117 -13.49 -33.55 6.99
CA TYR A 117 -12.57 -32.73 7.77
C TYR A 117 -11.54 -33.61 8.49
N ASN A 118 -10.26 -33.43 8.16
CA ASN A 118 -9.20 -34.37 8.55
C ASN A 118 -8.20 -33.80 9.56
N PHE A 119 -8.26 -32.50 9.86
CA PHE A 119 -7.27 -31.83 10.71
C PHE A 119 -7.83 -31.58 12.11
N SER A 120 -7.02 -31.80 13.15
CA SER A 120 -7.36 -31.55 14.56
C SER A 120 -7.32 -30.07 14.93
N SER A 121 -6.56 -29.25 14.19
CA SER A 121 -6.46 -27.81 14.40
C SER A 121 -6.25 -27.07 13.08
N VAL A 122 -6.50 -25.75 13.11
CA VAL A 122 -6.15 -24.86 11.99
C VAL A 122 -4.64 -24.81 11.76
N ILE A 123 -3.84 -24.96 12.83
CA ILE A 123 -2.38 -25.01 12.76
C ILE A 123 -1.93 -26.23 11.96
N ASP A 124 -2.50 -27.41 12.27
CA ASP A 124 -2.20 -28.65 11.55
C ASP A 124 -2.58 -28.55 10.07
N LEU A 125 -3.74 -27.95 9.79
CA LEU A 125 -4.20 -27.69 8.43
C LEU A 125 -3.23 -26.79 7.67
N VAL A 126 -2.83 -25.66 8.24
CA VAL A 126 -1.87 -24.75 7.60
C VAL A 126 -0.52 -25.43 7.43
N ASN A 127 0.01 -26.09 8.45
CA ASN A 127 1.30 -26.78 8.41
C ASN A 127 1.33 -27.91 7.38
N HIS A 128 0.22 -28.61 7.17
CA HIS A 128 0.07 -29.58 6.10
C HIS A 128 0.21 -28.91 4.73
N TYR A 129 -0.57 -27.85 4.46
CA TYR A 129 -0.53 -27.16 3.16
C TYR A 129 0.68 -26.24 2.96
N ARG A 130 1.52 -26.02 3.99
CA ARG A 130 2.89 -25.52 3.81
C ARG A 130 3.77 -26.54 3.08
N LYS A 131 3.55 -27.84 3.32
CA LYS A 131 4.33 -28.95 2.74
C LYS A 131 3.69 -29.51 1.48
N VAL A 132 2.36 -29.50 1.41
CA VAL A 132 1.54 -30.12 0.37
C VAL A 132 0.80 -29.06 -0.45
N SER A 133 0.71 -29.25 -1.78
CA SER A 133 0.04 -28.29 -2.66
C SER A 133 -1.47 -28.27 -2.42
N LEU A 134 -2.07 -27.08 -2.46
CA LEU A 134 -3.53 -26.90 -2.40
C LEU A 134 -4.25 -27.48 -3.63
N SER A 135 -3.54 -27.97 -4.64
CA SER A 135 -4.12 -28.71 -5.77
C SER A 135 -4.89 -29.96 -5.34
N GLN A 136 -4.56 -30.54 -4.17
CA GLN A 136 -5.32 -31.64 -3.58
C GLN A 136 -6.75 -31.24 -3.17
N TYR A 137 -6.95 -29.98 -2.78
CA TYR A 137 -8.26 -29.43 -2.48
C TYR A 137 -8.92 -28.86 -3.75
N ASN A 138 -8.18 -28.10 -4.55
CA ASN A 138 -8.68 -27.50 -5.78
C ASN A 138 -7.55 -27.43 -6.82
N ALA A 139 -7.69 -28.13 -7.94
CA ALA A 139 -6.68 -28.23 -8.99
C ALA A 139 -6.20 -26.86 -9.54
N THR A 140 -7.04 -25.82 -9.48
CA THR A 140 -6.66 -24.45 -9.89
C THR A 140 -5.69 -23.76 -8.92
N LEU A 141 -5.60 -24.26 -7.68
CA LEU A 141 -4.75 -23.77 -6.61
C LEU A 141 -3.48 -24.63 -6.46
N ASP A 142 -2.77 -24.92 -7.55
CA ASP A 142 -1.48 -25.64 -7.48
C ASP A 142 -0.34 -24.77 -6.90
N VAL A 143 -0.41 -24.48 -5.61
CA VAL A 143 0.54 -23.67 -4.86
C VAL A 143 0.50 -24.13 -3.40
N LYS A 144 1.64 -24.00 -2.72
CA LYS A 144 1.74 -24.26 -1.28
C LYS A 144 1.57 -22.97 -0.50
N LEU A 145 1.34 -23.08 0.81
CA LEU A 145 1.43 -21.96 1.73
C LEU A 145 2.91 -21.66 1.99
N LEU A 146 3.51 -20.77 1.20
CA LEU A 146 4.96 -20.54 1.19
C LEU A 146 5.37 -19.38 2.09
N TYR A 147 4.66 -18.26 1.99
CA TYR A 147 5.09 -17.00 2.61
C TYR A 147 4.02 -16.52 3.61
N PRO A 148 4.15 -16.87 4.90
CA PRO A 148 3.23 -16.36 5.91
C PRO A 148 3.38 -14.84 6.05
N VAL A 149 2.28 -14.10 5.98
CA VAL A 149 2.30 -12.68 6.34
C VAL A 149 2.33 -12.61 7.86
N SER A 150 3.49 -12.28 8.42
CA SER A 150 3.68 -12.24 9.85
C SER A 150 3.04 -11.00 10.48
N ARG A 151 2.15 -11.20 11.46
CA ARG A 151 1.63 -10.14 12.32
C ARG A 151 2.73 -9.49 13.16
N PHE A 152 3.80 -10.23 13.46
CA PHE A 152 4.92 -9.74 14.24
C PHE A 152 5.82 -8.77 13.47
N GLN A 153 5.81 -8.78 12.12
CA GLN A 153 6.43 -7.70 11.34
C GLN A 153 5.76 -6.36 11.63
N GLN A 154 4.45 -6.36 11.90
CA GLN A 154 3.76 -5.18 12.36
C GLN A 154 4.14 -4.85 13.80
N ASP A 155 4.42 -5.81 14.69
CA ASP A 155 4.89 -5.54 16.06
C ASP A 155 6.37 -5.09 16.14
N GLU A 156 7.24 -5.48 15.20
CA GLU A 156 8.61 -4.96 15.09
C GLU A 156 8.65 -3.55 14.49
N GLU A 157 7.85 -3.28 13.45
CA GLU A 157 7.59 -1.90 13.02
C GLU A 157 6.90 -1.13 14.16
N PHE A 158 5.77 -1.58 14.70
CA PHE A 158 5.02 -0.88 15.76
C PHE A 158 5.81 -0.75 17.07
N GLY A 159 6.71 -1.68 17.40
CA GLY A 159 7.65 -1.62 18.52
C GLY A 159 8.75 -0.58 18.31
N THR A 160 9.21 -0.42 17.07
CA THR A 160 10.09 0.70 16.67
C THR A 160 9.33 2.03 16.77
N TRP A 161 8.06 2.07 16.36
CA TRP A 161 7.23 3.28 16.37
C TRP A 161 6.66 3.64 17.74
N LYS A 162 6.55 2.69 18.68
CA LYS A 162 6.15 2.93 20.08
C LYS A 162 7.25 3.58 20.91
N SER A 163 8.52 3.43 20.55
CA SER A 163 9.65 4.05 21.24
C SER A 163 10.07 5.39 20.63
N LEU A 164 9.50 5.77 19.49
CA LEU A 164 9.80 7.00 18.76
C LEU A 164 8.99 8.18 19.32
N ASN A 165 9.66 9.30 19.60
CA ASN A 165 9.01 10.57 19.93
C ASN A 165 8.32 11.14 18.68
N VAL A 166 7.23 11.89 18.88
CA VAL A 166 6.44 12.60 17.86
C VAL A 166 7.33 13.42 16.93
N ASP A 167 8.34 14.09 17.48
CA ASP A 167 9.29 14.90 16.69
C ASP A 167 10.03 14.09 15.63
N VAL A 168 10.43 12.85 15.95
CA VAL A 168 11.17 11.99 15.03
C VAL A 168 10.28 11.51 13.90
N VAL A 169 9.03 11.16 14.20
CA VAL A 169 8.05 10.75 13.19
C VAL A 169 7.66 11.93 12.29
N TRP A 170 7.55 13.13 12.87
CA TRP A 170 7.30 14.37 12.14
C TRP A 170 8.42 14.68 11.15
N MET A 171 9.68 14.63 11.60
CA MET A 171 10.85 14.83 10.72
C MET A 171 10.93 13.76 9.63
N ARG A 172 10.61 12.50 9.96
CA ARG A 172 10.55 11.43 8.97
C ARG A 172 9.46 11.66 7.92
N LEU A 173 8.28 12.16 8.32
CA LEU A 173 7.22 12.54 7.38
C LEU A 173 7.72 13.60 6.40
N ILE A 174 8.39 14.64 6.91
CA ILE A 174 8.98 15.70 6.09
C ILE A 174 9.99 15.13 5.08
N GLU A 175 10.90 14.26 5.53
CA GLU A 175 11.90 13.62 4.65
C GLU A 175 11.24 12.81 3.53
N VAL A 176 10.22 12.01 3.88
CA VAL A 176 9.44 11.23 2.89
C VAL A 176 8.74 12.13 1.89
N LEU A 177 8.18 13.27 2.31
CA LEU A 177 7.55 14.23 1.40
C LEU A 177 8.56 14.86 0.43
N LYS A 178 9.76 15.23 0.92
CA LYS A 178 10.86 15.72 0.09
C LYS A 178 11.27 14.68 -0.95
N ASP A 179 11.39 13.42 -0.54
CA ASP A 179 11.73 12.32 -1.45
C ASP A 179 10.65 12.09 -2.49
N ILE A 180 9.37 12.11 -2.11
CA ILE A 180 8.24 12.01 -3.06
C ILE A 180 8.33 13.13 -4.10
N LEU A 181 8.53 14.39 -3.66
CA LEU A 181 8.64 15.52 -4.56
C LEU A 181 9.81 15.35 -5.53
N LYS A 182 11.00 15.01 -5.01
CA LYS A 182 12.20 14.77 -5.82
C LYS A 182 11.98 13.68 -6.87
N LYS A 183 11.37 12.55 -6.47
CA LYS A 183 11.06 11.43 -7.37
C LYS A 183 10.01 11.82 -8.41
N SER A 184 9.02 12.64 -8.04
CA SER A 184 8.01 13.15 -8.97
C SER A 184 8.63 14.05 -10.04
N ILE A 185 9.54 14.94 -9.66
CA ILE A 185 10.26 15.81 -10.61
C ILE A 185 11.11 14.96 -11.57
N SER A 186 11.91 14.03 -11.06
CA SER A 186 12.71 13.13 -11.90
C SER A 186 11.85 12.26 -12.84
N TYR A 187 10.67 11.82 -12.40
CA TYR A 187 9.73 11.11 -13.25
C TYR A 187 9.18 12.00 -14.38
N GLU A 188 8.85 13.26 -14.08
CA GLU A 188 8.36 14.20 -15.08
C GLU A 188 9.42 14.51 -16.14
N GLU A 189 10.68 14.69 -15.75
CA GLU A 189 11.82 14.86 -16.65
C GLU A 189 11.99 13.67 -17.60
N LEU A 190 12.05 12.45 -17.04
CA LEU A 190 12.15 11.22 -17.83
C LEU A 190 10.93 11.00 -18.73
N SER A 191 9.73 11.35 -18.27
CA SER A 191 8.51 11.25 -19.06
C SER A 191 8.52 12.20 -20.25
N LYS A 192 9.04 13.42 -20.10
CA LYS A 192 9.20 14.38 -21.21
C LYS A 192 10.18 13.86 -22.25
N GLU A 193 11.32 13.33 -21.80
CA GLU A 193 12.32 12.74 -22.70
C GLU A 193 11.75 11.52 -23.43
N PHE A 194 11.07 10.62 -22.72
CA PHE A 194 10.42 9.44 -23.31
C PHE A 194 9.38 9.82 -24.37
N GLN A 195 8.57 10.85 -24.14
CA GLN A 195 7.60 11.35 -25.12
C GLN A 195 8.31 11.90 -26.37
N SER A 196 9.39 12.66 -26.19
CA SER A 196 10.20 13.18 -27.31
C SER A 196 10.78 12.05 -28.16
N ILE A 197 11.40 11.05 -27.52
CA ILE A 197 12.00 9.90 -28.21
C ILE A 197 10.94 9.06 -28.91
N THR A 198 9.76 8.89 -28.30
CA THR A 198 8.64 8.17 -28.91
C THR A 198 8.15 8.87 -30.18
N ALA A 199 8.09 10.21 -30.18
CA ALA A 199 7.76 11.00 -31.36
C ALA A 199 8.82 10.84 -32.46
N ASP A 200 10.11 10.88 -32.10
CA ASP A 200 11.22 10.65 -33.03
C ASP A 200 11.18 9.25 -33.67
N ILE A 201 10.93 8.21 -32.87
CA ILE A 201 10.76 6.83 -33.35
C ILE A 201 9.63 6.73 -34.37
N LEU A 202 8.51 7.41 -34.14
CA LEU A 202 7.39 7.44 -35.07
C LEU A 202 7.79 8.06 -36.41
N VAL A 203 8.46 9.21 -36.38
CA VAL A 203 8.96 9.89 -37.59
C VAL A 203 9.95 9.01 -38.34
N MET A 204 10.88 8.35 -37.65
CA MET A 204 11.84 7.43 -38.28
C MET A 204 11.14 6.24 -38.95
N ARG A 205 10.13 5.65 -38.30
CA ARG A 205 9.33 4.56 -38.90
C ARG A 205 8.58 5.02 -40.15
N MET A 206 8.00 6.22 -40.14
CA MET A 206 7.38 6.81 -41.33
C MET A 206 8.42 7.03 -42.44
N GLY A 207 9.62 7.52 -42.09
CA GLY A 207 10.73 7.65 -43.04
C GLY A 207 11.12 6.32 -43.68
N LEU A 208 11.18 5.23 -42.91
CA LEU A 208 11.46 3.88 -43.45
C LEU A 208 10.38 3.40 -44.43
N GLN A 209 9.11 3.68 -44.15
CA GLN A 209 8.02 3.39 -45.11
C GLN A 209 8.19 4.20 -46.40
N GLN A 210 8.60 5.46 -46.32
CA GLN A 210 8.90 6.27 -47.50
C GLN A 210 10.07 5.70 -48.31
N TYR A 211 11.16 5.27 -47.64
CA TYR A 211 12.26 4.58 -48.33
C TYR A 211 11.79 3.32 -49.06
N GLN A 212 10.90 2.52 -48.46
CA GLN A 212 10.36 1.30 -49.08
C GLN A 212 9.55 1.61 -50.34
N GLU A 213 8.68 2.61 -50.31
CA GLU A 213 7.88 3.01 -51.47
C GLU A 213 8.73 3.62 -52.60
N VAL A 214 9.72 4.45 -52.25
CA VAL A 214 10.67 5.01 -53.23
C VAL A 214 11.51 3.89 -53.86
N ASN A 215 11.98 2.91 -53.08
CA ASN A 215 12.72 1.77 -53.63
C ASN A 215 11.85 0.95 -54.60
N ARG A 216 10.57 0.71 -54.27
CA ARG A 216 9.62 0.03 -55.16
C ARG A 216 9.48 0.77 -56.50
N MET A 217 9.38 2.10 -56.47
CA MET A 217 9.31 2.92 -57.68
C MET A 217 10.57 2.78 -58.56
N PHE A 218 11.77 2.76 -57.95
CA PHE A 218 13.01 2.53 -58.70
C PHE A 218 13.15 1.11 -59.25
N GLU A 219 12.67 0.10 -58.52
CA GLU A 219 12.61 -1.29 -59.02
C GLU A 219 11.67 -1.42 -60.21
N ASP A 220 10.50 -0.78 -60.16
CA ASP A 220 9.55 -0.73 -61.27
C ASP A 220 10.17 -0.02 -62.48
N GLN A 221 10.89 1.09 -62.27
CA GLN A 221 11.65 1.79 -63.32
C GLN A 221 12.71 0.88 -63.96
N LEU A 222 13.42 0.07 -63.16
CA LEU A 222 14.37 -0.92 -63.69
C LEU A 222 13.67 -2.00 -64.52
N ARG A 223 12.48 -2.49 -64.10
CA ARG A 223 11.70 -3.46 -64.90
C ARG A 223 11.26 -2.87 -66.23
N VAL A 224 10.88 -1.59 -66.25
CA VAL A 224 10.52 -0.89 -67.49
C VAL A 224 11.75 -0.79 -68.40
N HIS A 225 12.89 -0.34 -67.88
CA HIS A 225 14.13 -0.27 -68.66
C HIS A 225 14.57 -1.62 -69.23
N ASP A 226 14.45 -2.72 -68.47
CA ASP A 226 14.79 -4.07 -68.94
C ASP A 226 13.91 -4.51 -70.13
N LYS A 227 12.62 -4.17 -70.11
CA LYS A 227 11.69 -4.44 -71.23
C LYS A 227 12.07 -3.67 -72.49
N PHE A 228 12.49 -2.41 -72.36
CA PHE A 228 12.92 -1.60 -73.51
C PHE A 228 14.29 -2.03 -74.03
N LEU A 229 15.23 -2.42 -73.16
CA LEU A 229 16.55 -2.90 -73.57
C LEU A 229 16.46 -4.14 -74.45
N LYS A 230 15.53 -5.06 -74.14
CA LYS A 230 15.25 -6.26 -74.95
C LYS A 230 14.74 -5.96 -76.36
N LYS A 231 14.21 -4.75 -76.60
CA LYS A 231 13.64 -4.30 -77.87
C LYS A 231 14.51 -3.25 -78.58
N ALA A 232 15.59 -2.80 -77.96
CA ALA A 232 16.39 -1.68 -78.43
C ALA A 232 17.28 -2.06 -79.62
N GLU A 233 17.41 -1.16 -80.58
CA GLU A 233 18.40 -1.28 -81.66
C GLU A 233 19.81 -0.99 -81.14
N ARG A 234 20.84 -1.47 -81.86
CA ARG A 234 22.25 -1.40 -81.40
C ARG A 234 22.71 0.00 -81.02
N HIS A 235 22.20 1.04 -81.71
CA HIS A 235 22.62 2.43 -81.46
C HIS A 235 21.91 3.08 -80.25
N GLU A 236 20.79 2.52 -79.78
CA GLU A 236 20.04 3.02 -78.61
C GLU A 236 20.40 2.27 -77.32
N ALA A 237 20.86 1.02 -77.45
CA ALA A 237 21.17 0.14 -76.32
C ALA A 237 22.20 0.73 -75.35
N ASP A 238 23.27 1.34 -75.86
CA ASP A 238 24.35 1.90 -75.04
C ASP A 238 23.89 3.04 -74.11
N ASN A 239 23.00 3.91 -74.61
CA ASN A 239 22.45 5.01 -73.80
C ASN A 239 21.51 4.47 -72.72
N LEU A 240 20.72 3.44 -73.04
CA LEU A 240 19.80 2.82 -72.10
C LEU A 240 20.56 2.09 -70.97
N VAL A 241 21.66 1.40 -71.30
CA VAL A 241 22.56 0.75 -70.32
C VAL A 241 23.14 1.79 -69.35
N LYS A 242 23.66 2.91 -69.86
CA LYS A 242 24.17 4.00 -69.01
C LYS A 242 23.10 4.55 -68.05
N ASN A 243 21.85 4.70 -68.53
CA ASN A 243 20.76 5.17 -67.68
C ASN A 243 20.38 4.14 -66.59
N ILE A 244 20.34 2.85 -66.94
CA ILE A 244 20.14 1.76 -65.98
C ILE A 244 21.21 1.79 -64.89
N GLU A 245 22.47 2.04 -65.23
CA GLU A 245 23.55 2.18 -64.24
C GLU A 245 23.35 3.35 -63.28
N ILE A 246 22.87 4.50 -63.77
CA ILE A 246 22.54 5.66 -62.94
C ILE A 246 21.42 5.30 -61.95
N VAL A 247 20.36 4.64 -62.43
CA VAL A 247 19.25 4.19 -61.58
C VAL A 247 19.74 3.21 -60.51
N LYS A 248 20.57 2.23 -60.88
CA LYS A 248 21.18 1.28 -59.93
C LYS A 248 22.04 1.97 -58.87
N LYS A 249 22.85 2.96 -59.26
CA LYS A 249 23.63 3.77 -58.29
C LYS A 249 22.72 4.52 -57.33
N ARG A 250 21.59 5.06 -57.81
CA ARG A 250 20.64 5.79 -56.97
C ARG A 250 19.90 4.87 -55.98
N ILE A 251 19.53 3.66 -56.40
CA ILE A 251 19.00 2.63 -55.50
C ILE A 251 20.01 2.30 -54.41
N LYS A 252 21.28 2.10 -54.77
CA LYS A 252 22.34 1.80 -53.80
C LYS A 252 22.43 2.89 -52.72
N LEU A 253 22.45 4.16 -53.11
CA LEU A 253 22.47 5.29 -52.16
C LEU A 253 21.22 5.34 -51.27
N LEU A 254 20.04 5.02 -51.82
CA LEU A 254 18.81 4.95 -51.03
C LEU A 254 18.84 3.82 -50.00
N LEU A 255 19.37 2.65 -50.37
CA LEU A 255 19.51 1.51 -49.46
C LEU A 255 20.52 1.80 -48.35
N GLU A 256 21.63 2.48 -48.66
CA GLU A 256 22.60 2.94 -47.66
C GLU A 256 21.96 3.93 -46.67
N GLY A 257 21.21 4.92 -47.17
CA GLY A 257 20.48 5.87 -46.33
C GLY A 257 19.40 5.21 -45.47
N LYS A 258 18.69 4.23 -46.02
CA LYS A 258 17.71 3.41 -45.29
C LYS A 258 18.39 2.63 -44.16
N ALA A 259 19.51 1.96 -44.44
CA ALA A 259 20.25 1.19 -43.44
C ALA A 259 20.73 2.07 -42.28
N ALA A 260 21.24 3.28 -42.57
CA ALA A 260 21.63 4.24 -41.54
C ALA A 260 20.42 4.70 -40.68
N LEU A 261 19.25 4.87 -41.28
CA LEU A 261 18.02 5.21 -40.55
C LEU A 261 17.53 4.03 -39.69
N GLU A 262 17.63 2.79 -40.18
CA GLU A 262 17.29 1.57 -39.42
C GLU A 262 18.19 1.42 -38.19
N GLU A 263 19.50 1.66 -38.34
CA GLU A 263 20.46 1.65 -37.24
C GLU A 263 20.11 2.73 -36.19
N LYS A 264 19.84 3.97 -36.63
CA LYS A 264 19.42 5.03 -35.71
C LYS A 264 18.12 4.70 -34.98
N LEU A 265 17.14 4.12 -35.69
CA LEU A 265 15.88 3.67 -35.11
C LEU A 265 16.11 2.58 -34.05
N PHE A 266 17.02 1.64 -34.30
CA PHE A 266 17.37 0.60 -33.35
C PHE A 266 17.88 1.18 -32.02
N PHE A 267 18.84 2.12 -32.08
CA PHE A 267 19.36 2.78 -30.88
C PHE A 267 18.29 3.60 -30.15
N GLN A 268 17.43 4.31 -30.87
CA GLN A 268 16.34 5.07 -30.25
C GLN A 268 15.32 4.18 -29.54
N VAL A 269 14.97 3.03 -30.15
CA VAL A 269 14.07 2.04 -29.53
C VAL A 269 14.69 1.47 -28.26
N ASP A 270 15.96 1.07 -28.29
CA ASP A 270 16.65 0.54 -27.10
C ASP A 270 16.73 1.59 -25.97
N TYR A 271 17.03 2.84 -26.32
CA TYR A 271 17.03 3.95 -25.38
C TYR A 271 15.64 4.18 -24.77
N SER A 272 14.58 4.17 -25.58
CA SER A 272 13.19 4.31 -25.10
C SER A 272 12.79 3.23 -24.10
N GLN A 273 13.21 1.98 -24.32
CA GLN A 273 12.96 0.88 -23.38
C GLN A 273 13.71 1.07 -22.06
N THR A 274 14.92 1.65 -22.11
CA THR A 274 15.69 1.97 -20.90
C THR A 274 15.03 3.07 -20.09
N LEU A 275 14.56 4.14 -20.74
CA LEU A 275 13.76 5.19 -20.08
C LEU A 275 12.50 4.60 -19.45
N GLU A 276 11.78 3.74 -20.16
CA GLU A 276 10.56 3.11 -19.65
C GLU A 276 10.81 2.28 -18.37
N ARG A 277 11.90 1.49 -18.36
CA ARG A 277 12.32 0.74 -17.16
C ARG A 277 12.62 1.65 -15.96
N GLN A 278 13.28 2.78 -16.20
CA GLN A 278 13.57 3.75 -15.14
C GLN A 278 12.29 4.42 -14.63
N MET A 279 11.36 4.75 -15.52
CA MET A 279 10.04 5.28 -15.16
C MET A 279 9.24 4.30 -14.30
N TYR A 280 9.22 3.00 -14.63
CA TYR A 280 8.56 1.98 -13.79
C TYR A 280 9.21 1.85 -12.42
N LYS A 281 10.54 1.90 -12.35
CA LYS A 281 11.28 1.88 -11.08
C LYS A 281 10.85 3.07 -10.20
N LEU A 282 10.88 4.29 -10.74
CA LEU A 282 10.45 5.48 -9.99
C LEU A 282 8.99 5.41 -9.55
N LYS A 283 8.09 4.89 -10.41
CA LYS A 283 6.69 4.69 -10.06
C LYS A 283 6.52 3.73 -8.86
N SER A 284 7.28 2.64 -8.86
CA SER A 284 7.27 1.67 -7.76
C SER A 284 7.84 2.26 -6.46
N GLU A 285 8.96 2.99 -6.53
CA GLU A 285 9.55 3.68 -5.39
C GLU A 285 8.60 4.76 -4.83
N GLY A 286 7.93 5.51 -5.71
CA GLY A 286 6.91 6.48 -5.34
C GLY A 286 5.76 5.86 -4.55
N ALA A 287 5.25 4.70 -4.98
CA ALA A 287 4.19 3.98 -4.26
C ALA A 287 4.63 3.55 -2.84
N ILE A 288 5.88 3.10 -2.67
CA ILE A 288 6.45 2.75 -1.37
C ILE A 288 6.50 3.98 -0.45
N LEU A 289 7.00 5.11 -0.96
CA LEU A 289 7.07 6.36 -0.21
C LEU A 289 5.68 6.89 0.17
N THR A 290 4.68 6.77 -0.72
CA THR A 290 3.28 7.12 -0.38
C THR A 290 2.75 6.26 0.76
N ARG A 291 3.00 4.94 0.76
CA ARG A 291 2.62 4.06 1.88
C ARG A 291 3.31 4.49 3.18
N GLN A 292 4.59 4.86 3.13
CA GLN A 292 5.31 5.37 4.31
C GLN A 292 4.73 6.70 4.82
N LYS A 293 4.42 7.64 3.91
CA LYS A 293 3.73 8.90 4.23
C LYS A 293 2.42 8.62 4.96
N ASP A 294 1.58 7.72 4.43
CA ASP A 294 0.28 7.41 5.01
C ASP A 294 0.38 6.71 6.38
N LYS A 295 1.42 5.88 6.58
CA LYS A 295 1.75 5.30 7.90
C LYS A 295 2.14 6.41 8.89
N SER A 296 3.04 7.31 8.51
CA SER A 296 3.46 8.43 9.37
C SER A 296 2.30 9.35 9.74
N VAL A 297 1.46 9.71 8.77
CA VAL A 297 0.28 10.55 9.00
C VAL A 297 -0.69 9.90 9.99
N ARG A 298 -1.03 8.61 9.78
CA ARG A 298 -1.90 7.87 10.70
C ARG A 298 -1.32 7.83 12.11
N TRP A 299 -0.02 7.56 12.24
CA TRP A 299 0.64 7.52 13.54
C TRP A 299 0.61 8.89 14.23
N LEU A 300 0.89 9.99 13.51
CA LEU A 300 0.87 11.33 14.10
C LEU A 300 -0.53 11.73 14.59
N LEU A 301 -1.57 11.36 13.84
CA LEU A 301 -2.96 11.58 14.25
C LEU A 301 -3.32 10.79 15.51
N THR A 302 -2.92 9.52 15.62
CA THR A 302 -3.20 8.71 16.83
C THR A 302 -2.42 9.20 18.06
N HIS A 303 -1.33 9.95 17.87
CA HIS A 303 -0.49 10.50 18.94
C HIS A 303 -0.76 12.00 19.21
N GLY A 304 -1.89 12.53 18.73
CA GLY A 304 -2.42 13.84 19.15
C GLY A 304 -1.88 15.05 18.38
N VAL A 305 -1.21 14.85 17.24
CA VAL A 305 -0.84 15.97 16.35
C VAL A 305 -2.10 16.48 15.64
N ALA A 306 -2.30 17.80 15.62
CA ALA A 306 -3.46 18.41 15.01
C ALA A 306 -3.51 18.13 13.51
N TYR A 307 -4.71 17.82 13.01
CA TYR A 307 -4.94 17.55 11.60
C TYR A 307 -4.50 18.74 10.72
N GLU A 308 -4.73 19.97 11.18
CA GLU A 308 -4.40 21.20 10.47
C GLU A 308 -2.89 21.37 10.26
N ALA A 309 -2.08 20.96 11.24
CA ALA A 309 -0.62 21.01 11.13
C ALA A 309 -0.14 20.00 10.08
N ILE A 310 -0.65 18.76 10.14
CA ILE A 310 -0.32 17.72 9.16
C ILE A 310 -0.78 18.15 7.77
N HIS A 311 -2.02 18.64 7.63
CA HIS A 311 -2.59 19.06 6.35
C HIS A 311 -1.80 20.22 5.72
N ARG A 312 -1.33 21.18 6.52
CA ARG A 312 -0.45 22.26 6.04
C ARG A 312 0.84 21.72 5.45
N VAL A 313 1.48 20.77 6.13
CA VAL A 313 2.72 20.13 5.66
C VAL A 313 2.46 19.30 4.40
N LEU A 314 1.37 18.54 4.32
CA LEU A 314 1.04 17.73 3.14
C LEU A 314 0.80 18.57 1.88
N ASN A 315 0.24 19.77 2.03
CA ASN A 315 -0.04 20.67 0.91
C ASN A 315 1.10 21.65 0.61
N GLY A 316 2.14 21.66 1.45
CA GLY A 316 3.33 22.46 1.22
C GLY A 316 4.17 21.91 0.07
N THR A 317 5.08 22.75 -0.43
CA THR A 317 6.08 22.36 -1.45
C THR A 317 7.51 22.65 -0.99
N ASP A 318 7.69 23.40 0.09
CA ASP A 318 8.99 23.65 0.73
C ASP A 318 8.89 23.27 2.21
N TRP A 319 9.68 22.27 2.59
CA TRP A 319 9.75 21.74 3.95
C TRP A 319 11.09 21.99 4.63
N ASN A 320 11.92 22.88 4.07
CA ASN A 320 13.21 23.23 4.69
C ASN A 320 13.04 24.13 5.92
N THR A 321 11.89 24.79 6.03
CA THR A 321 11.53 25.66 7.16
C THR A 321 10.72 24.94 8.23
N CYS A 322 10.21 23.73 7.95
CA CYS A 322 9.42 22.96 8.91
C CYS A 322 10.30 22.46 10.05
N LYS A 323 9.95 22.84 11.28
CA LYS A 323 10.65 22.44 12.50
C LYS A 323 9.73 21.65 13.43
N PRO A 324 10.28 20.95 14.45
CA PRO A 324 9.47 20.32 15.49
C PRO A 324 8.59 21.33 16.25
N GLU A 325 8.96 22.61 16.31
CA GLU A 325 8.12 23.64 16.96
C GLU A 325 6.82 23.93 16.18
N ASP A 326 6.73 23.55 14.90
CA ASP A 326 5.51 23.68 14.09
C ASP A 326 4.49 22.56 14.38
N ILE A 327 4.83 21.60 15.23
CA ILE A 327 3.92 20.53 15.69
C ILE A 327 2.85 21.19 16.56
N GLN A 328 1.77 21.63 15.92
CA GLN A 328 0.56 22.01 16.63
C GLN A 328 -0.05 20.72 17.17
N LEU A 329 0.16 20.44 18.46
CA LEU A 329 -0.59 19.39 19.13
C LEU A 329 -2.06 19.81 19.21
N ALA A 330 -2.97 18.88 18.95
CA ALA A 330 -4.40 19.15 19.03
C ALA A 330 -4.74 19.68 20.44
N GLN A 331 -5.65 20.65 20.53
CA GLN A 331 -6.12 21.24 21.81
C GLN A 331 -6.70 20.19 22.81
N ASN A 332 -6.78 18.92 22.42
CA ASN A 332 -7.12 17.76 23.25
C ASN A 332 -5.96 17.20 24.12
N LEU A 333 -4.82 17.88 24.18
CA LEU A 333 -3.68 17.49 25.05
C LEU A 333 -3.99 17.41 26.54
N SER A 334 -5.02 18.12 27.02
CA SER A 334 -5.36 18.09 28.44
C SER A 334 -5.69 16.67 28.90
N HIS A 335 -6.40 15.88 28.11
CA HIS A 335 -6.77 14.49 28.45
C HIS A 335 -5.57 13.54 28.57
N LEU A 336 -4.42 13.86 27.97
CA LEU A 336 -3.22 13.03 28.01
C LEU A 336 -2.47 13.12 29.34
N ASP A 337 -2.62 14.23 30.06
CA ASP A 337 -2.08 14.43 31.39
C ASP A 337 -3.12 14.04 32.44
N GLU A 338 -2.89 12.90 33.10
CA GLU A 338 -3.78 12.38 34.15
C GLU A 338 -3.96 13.39 35.28
N SER A 339 -2.99 14.26 35.55
CA SER A 339 -3.11 15.26 36.62
C SER A 339 -4.20 16.31 36.34
N THR A 340 -4.66 16.43 35.10
CA THR A 340 -5.67 17.43 34.72
C THR A 340 -7.12 16.98 34.98
N TRP A 341 -7.34 15.66 35.13
CA TRP A 341 -8.68 15.08 35.34
C TRP A 341 -8.73 14.02 36.44
N LEU A 342 -7.63 13.39 36.85
CA LEU A 342 -7.59 12.35 37.87
C LEU A 342 -7.26 12.94 39.25
N LEU A 343 -8.26 13.00 40.13
CA LEU A 343 -8.12 13.51 41.49
C LEU A 343 -8.18 12.37 42.50
N GLN A 344 -7.02 11.94 43.00
CA GLN A 344 -6.91 10.82 43.94
C GLN A 344 -7.50 11.09 45.34
N SER A 345 -7.73 12.35 45.71
CA SER A 345 -8.25 12.76 47.03
C SER A 345 -9.50 13.64 46.92
N CYS A 346 -10.37 13.39 45.94
CA CYS A 346 -11.60 14.17 45.72
C CYS A 346 -12.85 13.39 46.13
N SER A 347 -13.70 13.98 46.99
CA SER A 347 -15.00 13.40 47.35
C SER A 347 -16.08 13.76 46.33
N ARG A 348 -17.25 13.09 46.41
CA ARG A 348 -18.40 13.45 45.57
C ARG A 348 -18.80 14.91 45.73
N ALA A 349 -18.83 15.41 46.96
CA ALA A 349 -19.22 16.79 47.26
C ALA A 349 -18.19 17.81 46.73
N ASP A 350 -16.89 17.45 46.75
CA ASP A 350 -15.84 18.31 46.19
C ASP A 350 -15.92 18.35 44.66
N ALA A 351 -16.20 17.21 44.02
CA ALA A 351 -16.42 17.15 42.58
C ALA A 351 -17.61 17.99 42.14
N GLU A 352 -18.75 17.90 42.85
CA GLU A 352 -19.93 18.73 42.60
C GLU A 352 -19.58 20.22 42.74
N ARG A 353 -18.78 20.61 43.74
CA ARG A 353 -18.33 22.00 43.92
C ARG A 353 -17.41 22.50 42.79
N MET A 354 -16.48 21.66 42.32
CA MET A 354 -15.55 22.02 41.25
C MET A 354 -16.22 22.10 39.87
N LEU A 355 -17.24 21.28 39.65
CA LEU A 355 -17.97 21.18 38.38
C LEU A 355 -19.19 22.10 38.32
N ASN A 356 -19.68 22.60 39.45
CA ASN A 356 -20.84 23.50 39.47
C ASN A 356 -20.56 24.79 38.67
N GLY A 357 -21.46 25.14 37.76
CA GLY A 357 -21.34 26.32 36.89
C GLY A 357 -20.28 26.20 35.79
N LYS A 358 -19.63 25.05 35.62
CA LYS A 358 -18.72 24.80 34.50
C LYS A 358 -19.50 24.43 33.23
N ARG A 359 -18.84 24.56 32.07
CA ARG A 359 -19.42 24.21 30.77
C ARG A 359 -19.75 22.71 30.67
N ASN A 360 -20.72 22.37 29.82
CA ASN A 360 -21.06 20.99 29.52
C ASN A 360 -19.84 20.24 28.95
N GLY A 361 -19.67 18.98 29.33
CA GLY A 361 -18.51 18.17 28.97
C GLY A 361 -17.28 18.36 29.86
N THR A 362 -17.34 19.25 30.86
CA THR A 362 -16.29 19.33 31.88
C THR A 362 -16.38 18.13 32.84
N PHE A 363 -15.26 17.45 33.06
CA PHE A 363 -15.24 16.20 33.82
C PHE A 363 -14.00 16.04 34.71
N LEU A 364 -14.11 15.11 35.65
CA LEU A 364 -13.00 14.59 36.46
C LEU A 364 -13.28 13.15 36.88
N ILE A 365 -12.21 12.38 37.16
CA ILE A 365 -12.29 11.03 37.73
C ILE A 365 -11.73 11.07 39.14
N ARG A 366 -12.45 10.44 40.07
CA ARG A 366 -12.12 10.39 41.50
C ARG A 366 -12.34 9.00 42.07
N PRO A 367 -11.75 8.64 43.23
CA PRO A 367 -12.10 7.40 43.91
C PRO A 367 -13.55 7.41 44.40
N SER A 368 -14.17 6.24 44.36
CA SER A 368 -15.49 5.97 44.96
C SER A 368 -15.32 5.41 46.38
N ARG A 369 -16.35 5.58 47.21
CA ARG A 369 -16.46 4.95 48.53
C ARG A 369 -16.42 3.41 48.47
N THR A 370 -16.71 2.84 47.31
CA THR A 370 -16.74 1.40 47.05
C THR A 370 -15.39 0.83 46.59
N GLY A 371 -14.32 1.64 46.54
CA GLY A 371 -12.99 1.22 46.07
C GLY A 371 -12.84 1.19 44.55
N GLN A 372 -13.91 1.46 43.80
CA GLN A 372 -13.90 1.66 42.34
C GLN A 372 -13.61 3.13 41.98
N SER A 373 -13.39 3.43 40.71
CA SER A 373 -13.30 4.82 40.22
C SER A 373 -14.70 5.37 39.91
N ALA A 374 -14.88 6.69 40.01
CA ALA A 374 -16.10 7.38 39.64
C ALA A 374 -15.80 8.58 38.74
N LEU A 375 -16.42 8.61 37.57
CA LEU A 375 -16.46 9.75 36.66
C LEU A 375 -17.51 10.75 37.17
N SER A 376 -17.14 12.02 37.29
CA SER A 376 -18.07 13.13 37.54
C SER A 376 -18.04 14.08 36.35
N ILE A 377 -19.19 14.42 35.78
CA ILE A 377 -19.28 15.17 34.51
C ILE A 377 -20.47 16.13 34.49
N VAL A 378 -20.31 17.32 33.90
CA VAL A 378 -21.41 18.28 33.70
C VAL A 378 -22.15 17.96 32.40
N CYS A 379 -23.42 17.56 32.52
CA CYS A 379 -24.34 17.40 31.39
C CYS A 379 -25.56 18.29 31.59
N ASN A 380 -25.90 19.10 30.59
CA ASN A 380 -27.05 20.02 30.62
C ASN A 380 -27.09 20.90 31.89
N GLY A 381 -25.92 21.38 32.34
CA GLY A 381 -25.79 22.21 33.54
C GLY A 381 -25.91 21.46 34.88
N VAL A 382 -26.08 20.13 34.86
CA VAL A 382 -26.17 19.28 36.05
C VAL A 382 -24.95 18.37 36.17
N VAL A 383 -24.42 18.21 37.37
CA VAL A 383 -23.32 17.29 37.64
C VAL A 383 -23.85 15.86 37.79
N ASN A 384 -23.40 14.98 36.92
CA ASN A 384 -23.73 13.56 36.91
C ASN A 384 -22.52 12.72 37.37
N HIS A 385 -22.79 11.54 37.92
CA HIS A 385 -21.75 10.63 38.40
C HIS A 385 -21.95 9.22 37.86
N CYS A 386 -20.90 8.65 37.25
CA CYS A 386 -20.88 7.28 36.74
C CYS A 386 -19.78 6.48 37.43
N ILE A 387 -20.04 5.21 37.73
CA ILE A 387 -19.03 4.31 38.26
C ILE A 387 -18.21 3.76 37.08
N VAL A 388 -16.89 3.82 37.21
CA VAL A 388 -15.95 3.17 36.29
C VAL A 388 -15.46 1.91 36.98
N TYR A 389 -15.87 0.76 36.45
CA TYR A 389 -15.52 -0.55 36.97
C TYR A 389 -14.10 -0.92 36.54
N ARG A 390 -13.29 -1.36 37.49
CA ARG A 390 -12.01 -2.01 37.24
C ARG A 390 -12.21 -3.52 37.23
N THR A 391 -12.03 -4.14 36.07
CA THR A 391 -12.13 -5.59 35.87
C THR A 391 -10.80 -6.17 35.39
N PRO A 392 -10.61 -7.51 35.41
CA PRO A 392 -9.42 -8.14 34.82
C PRO A 392 -9.26 -7.88 33.31
N LYS A 393 -10.35 -7.60 32.59
CA LYS A 393 -10.35 -7.29 31.15
C LYS A 393 -9.99 -5.82 30.85
N GLY A 394 -10.16 -4.94 31.83
CA GLY A 394 -9.96 -3.50 31.67
C GLY A 394 -10.94 -2.66 32.49
N PHE A 395 -10.95 -1.37 32.18
CA PHE A 395 -11.84 -0.35 32.73
C PHE A 395 -13.05 -0.14 31.80
N GLY A 396 -14.20 0.22 32.37
CA GLY A 396 -15.40 0.58 31.61
C GLY A 396 -16.59 0.94 32.49
N PHE A 397 -17.71 1.32 31.87
CA PHE A 397 -18.94 1.73 32.58
C PHE A 397 -19.94 0.57 32.77
N ALA A 398 -19.90 -0.45 31.93
CA ALA A 398 -20.78 -1.62 31.99
C ALA A 398 -20.17 -2.81 31.22
N GLU A 399 -20.47 -4.04 31.64
CA GLU A 399 -20.20 -5.23 30.82
C GLU A 399 -21.12 -5.25 29.59
N PRO A 400 -20.64 -5.65 28.39
CA PRO A 400 -19.33 -6.23 28.05
C PRO A 400 -18.21 -5.22 27.73
N TYR A 401 -18.44 -3.91 27.87
CA TYR A 401 -17.57 -2.83 27.37
C TYR A 401 -16.41 -2.43 28.32
N ASN A 402 -16.03 -3.30 29.25
CA ASN A 402 -14.88 -3.09 30.15
C ASN A 402 -13.56 -3.47 29.46
N ILE A 403 -13.28 -2.85 28.32
CA ILE A 403 -12.22 -3.25 27.37
C ILE A 403 -10.98 -2.34 27.41
N TYR A 404 -11.01 -1.24 28.15
CA TYR A 404 -9.92 -0.26 28.14
C TYR A 404 -8.79 -0.67 29.09
N SER A 405 -7.55 -0.71 28.60
CA SER A 405 -6.37 -1.12 29.39
C SER A 405 -6.06 -0.19 30.57
N SER A 406 -6.41 1.09 30.47
CA SER A 406 -6.20 2.10 31.50
C SER A 406 -7.35 3.10 31.58
N LEU A 407 -7.44 3.85 32.68
CA LEU A 407 -8.37 4.99 32.79
C LEU A 407 -8.09 6.05 31.73
N LYS A 408 -6.81 6.25 31.38
CA LYS A 408 -6.40 7.17 30.32
C LYS A 408 -6.95 6.75 28.96
N ASP A 409 -6.85 5.48 28.61
CA ASP A 409 -7.40 4.97 27.34
C ASP A 409 -8.92 5.14 27.27
N LEU A 410 -9.62 4.92 28.39
CA LEU A 410 -11.05 5.17 28.52
C LEU A 410 -11.37 6.65 28.30
N VAL A 411 -10.65 7.56 28.97
CA VAL A 411 -10.86 9.01 28.83
C VAL A 411 -10.59 9.47 27.40
N MET A 412 -9.54 8.98 26.77
CA MET A 412 -9.19 9.30 25.39
C MET A 412 -10.29 8.87 24.42
N HIS A 413 -10.86 7.67 24.59
CA HIS A 413 -11.98 7.23 23.77
C HIS A 413 -13.20 8.13 23.94
N TYR A 414 -13.68 8.33 25.17
CA TYR A 414 -14.89 9.12 25.42
C TYR A 414 -14.69 10.64 25.29
N SER A 415 -13.47 11.11 25.02
CA SER A 415 -13.25 12.49 24.56
C SER A 415 -13.80 12.71 23.13
N GLN A 416 -13.90 11.64 22.35
CA GLN A 416 -14.37 11.66 20.96
C GLN A 416 -15.72 10.97 20.78
N THR A 417 -16.06 9.98 21.63
CA THR A 417 -17.33 9.24 21.59
C THR A 417 -18.28 9.70 22.71
N SER A 418 -19.56 9.89 22.38
CA SER A 418 -20.60 10.27 23.34
C SER A 418 -20.82 9.18 24.40
N LEU A 419 -21.11 9.58 25.64
CA LEU A 419 -21.49 8.65 26.72
C LEU A 419 -22.93 8.13 26.62
N GLU A 420 -23.68 8.57 25.60
CA GLU A 420 -25.08 8.19 25.35
C GLU A 420 -25.25 6.68 25.22
N GLU A 421 -24.25 5.97 24.67
CA GLU A 421 -24.24 4.51 24.51
C GLU A 421 -24.35 3.75 25.84
N HIS A 422 -24.05 4.40 26.96
CA HIS A 422 -24.13 3.81 28.30
C HIS A 422 -25.23 4.42 29.17
N ASN A 423 -25.68 5.62 28.84
CA ASN A 423 -26.72 6.31 29.57
C ASN A 423 -27.36 7.37 28.64
N ASP A 424 -28.61 7.15 28.26
CA ASP A 424 -29.41 8.05 27.39
C ASP A 424 -29.46 9.50 27.90
N SER A 425 -29.18 9.75 29.19
CA SER A 425 -29.13 11.10 29.77
C SER A 425 -27.78 11.83 29.61
N LEU A 426 -26.75 11.15 29.10
CA LEU A 426 -25.38 11.67 28.97
C LEU A 426 -24.97 11.78 27.49
N THR A 427 -25.65 12.64 26.74
CA THR A 427 -25.40 12.90 25.30
C THR A 427 -24.13 13.74 25.02
N ILE A 428 -23.11 13.63 25.87
CA ILE A 428 -21.92 14.48 25.86
C ILE A 428 -20.65 13.65 25.89
N THR A 429 -19.56 14.26 25.41
CA THR A 429 -18.21 13.69 25.48
C THR A 429 -17.44 14.24 26.68
N LEU A 430 -16.34 13.56 27.04
CA LEU A 430 -15.34 14.06 27.97
C LEU A 430 -14.53 15.15 27.27
N ALA A 431 -15.12 16.33 27.11
CA ALA A 431 -14.53 17.39 26.31
C ALA A 431 -13.44 18.16 27.07
N TYR A 432 -13.60 18.38 28.38
CA TYR A 432 -12.76 19.33 29.12
C TYR A 432 -12.34 18.80 30.50
N PRO A 433 -11.06 18.49 30.71
CA PRO A 433 -10.54 18.15 32.04
C PRO A 433 -10.69 19.32 33.01
N VAL A 434 -11.09 19.04 34.25
CA VAL A 434 -11.44 20.08 35.24
C VAL A 434 -10.27 21.01 35.60
N LEU A 435 -9.04 20.50 35.60
CA LEU A 435 -7.82 21.26 35.95
C LEU A 435 -7.02 21.72 34.73
N ALA A 436 -7.49 21.44 33.51
CA ALA A 436 -6.85 21.98 32.33
C ALA A 436 -7.15 23.47 32.20
N ASP A 437 -6.12 24.26 31.85
CA ASP A 437 -6.15 25.71 31.69
C ASP A 437 -7.05 26.11 30.50
N ASN A 438 -8.35 26.04 30.74
CA ASN A 438 -9.40 26.10 29.74
C ASN A 438 -10.28 27.36 29.86
N ASP A 439 -10.05 28.17 30.90
CA ASP A 439 -10.87 29.32 31.28
C ASP A 439 -10.22 30.68 30.92
N LYS A 440 -9.25 30.72 30.00
CA LYS A 440 -8.86 31.98 29.36
C LYS A 440 -9.70 32.17 28.10
N LYS A 441 -10.89 32.72 28.30
CA LYS A 441 -11.64 33.42 27.25
C LYS A 441 -10.94 34.71 26.88
#